data_AF-A0A924CLL6-F1
#
_entry.id   AF-A0A924CLL6-F1
#
_cell.length_a   1.000
_cell.length_b   1.000
_cell.length_c   1.000
_cell.angle_alpha   90.00
_cell.angle_beta   90.00
_cell.angle_gamma   90.00
#
_symmetry.space_group_name_H-M   'P 1'
#
loop_
_entity.id
_entity.type
_entity.pdbx_description
1 polymer ?
#
loop_
_entity_poly.entity_id
_entity_poly.type
_entity_poly.pdbx_seq_one_letter_code
_entity_poly.pdbx_strand_id
1 'polypeptide(L)' 'SDALFNFGFACGVAGTLPAGVYVAMNGTVFAWNKVRKNRLAGRFEAI' A
#
# COMPACT_ATOMS: atom_id res chain seq x y z
N SER A 1 3.81 12.33 9.85
CA SER A 1 3.27 12.43 8.48
C SER A 1 4.05 11.44 7.65
N ASP A 2 3.40 10.38 7.19
CA ASP A 2 4.08 9.22 6.61
C ASP A 2 4.09 9.27 5.08
N ALA A 3 3.71 10.42 4.52
CA ALA A 3 3.52 10.63 3.09
C ALA A 3 4.81 10.42 2.29
N LEU A 4 5.93 11.03 2.70
CA LEU A 4 7.22 10.87 2.01
C LEU A 4 7.71 9.42 2.04
N PHE A 5 7.57 8.75 3.18
CA PHE A 5 7.91 7.34 3.32
C PHE A 5 7.07 6.46 2.39
N ASN A 6 5.74 6.63 2.40
CA ASN A 6 4.84 5.86 1.53
C ASN A 6 5.07 6.14 0.05
N PHE A 7 5.40 7.39 -0.33
CA PHE A 7 5.75 7.72 -1.71
C PHE A 7 7.04 7.03 -2.14
N GLY A 8 8.13 7.15 -1.35
CA GLY A 8 9.39 6.47 -1.66
C GLY A 8 9.23 4.95 -1.72
N PHE A 9 8.45 4.39 -0.80
CA PHE A 9 8.12 2.96 -0.80
C PHE A 9 7.33 2.56 -2.06
N ALA A 10 6.29 3.32 -2.44
CA ALA A 10 5.52 3.09 -3.65
C ALA A 10 6.39 3.13 -4.91
N CYS A 11 7.29 4.11 -5.03
CA CYS A 11 8.26 4.18 -6.12
C CYS A 11 9.20 2.96 -6.16
N GLY A 12 9.69 2.52 -5.00
CA GLY A 12 10.58 1.36 -4.90
C GLY A 12 9.91 0.06 -5.34
N VAL A 13 8.65 -0.16 -4.96
CA VAL A 13 7.93 -1.39 -5.32
C VAL A 13 7.33 -1.37 -6.73
N ALA A 14 7.10 -0.19 -7.32
CA ALA A 14 6.54 -0.06 -8.66
C ALA A 14 7.38 -0.77 -9.73
N GLY A 15 8.71 -0.86 -9.55
CA GLY A 15 9.62 -1.54 -10.46
C GLY A 15 9.83 -3.03 -10.17
N THR A 16 9.32 -3.56 -9.05
CA THR A 16 9.59 -4.95 -8.61
C THR A 16 8.37 -5.86 -8.70
N LEU A 17 7.18 -5.29 -8.79
CA LEU A 17 5.91 -6.03 -8.84
C LEU A 17 5.49 -6.33 -10.28
N PRO A 18 4.81 -7.47 -10.53
CA PRO A 18 4.13 -7.70 -11.80
C PRO A 18 3.12 -6.59 -12.10
N ALA A 19 2.87 -6.35 -13.38
CA ALA A 19 1.86 -5.38 -13.83
C ALA A 19 0.52 -5.61 -13.12
N GLY A 20 -0.03 -4.55 -12.52
CA GLY A 20 -1.23 -4.61 -11.71
C GLY A 20 -1.50 -3.31 -10.96
N VAL A 21 -2.54 -3.31 -10.12
CA VAL A 21 -2.92 -2.16 -9.28
C VAL A 21 -2.76 -2.53 -7.82
N TYR A 22 -2.01 -1.72 -7.08
CA TYR A 22 -1.60 -2.00 -5.71
C TYR A 22 -1.79 -0.79 -4.80
N VAL A 23 -1.93 -1.06 -3.50
CA VAL A 23 -1.86 -0.07 -2.42
C VAL A 23 -0.55 -0.31 -1.67
N ALA A 24 0.35 0.68 -1.71
CA ALA A 24 1.61 0.67 -0.96
C ALA A 24 1.49 1.63 0.24
N MET A 25 1.45 1.09 1.45
CA MET A 25 1.25 1.88 2.66
C MET A 25 1.90 1.21 3.87
N ASN A 26 2.56 1.98 4.72
CA ASN A 26 3.20 1.54 5.96
C ASN A 26 4.13 0.33 5.75
N GLY A 27 4.90 0.34 4.66
CA GLY A 27 5.86 -0.72 4.33
C GLY A 27 5.23 -2.03 3.84
N THR A 28 3.92 -2.05 3.57
CA THR A 28 3.19 -3.21 3.07
C THR A 28 2.57 -2.91 1.70
N VAL A 29 2.54 -3.91 0.82
CA VAL A 29 1.86 -3.86 -0.48
C VAL A 29 0.65 -4.77 -0.45
N PHE A 30 -0.50 -4.24 -0.86
CA PHE A 30 -1.70 -5.02 -1.08
C PHE A 30 -2.18 -4.93 -2.52
N ALA A 31 -2.76 -6.00 -3.05
CA ALA A 31 -3.53 -5.91 -4.29
C ALA A 31 -4.78 -5.05 -4.04
N TRP A 32 -5.14 -4.18 -4.99
CA TRP A 32 -6.26 -3.25 -4.83
C TRP A 32 -7.60 -3.93 -4.47
N ASN A 33 -7.78 -5.17 -4.92
CA ASN A 33 -8.98 -5.98 -4.70
C ASN A 33 -8.89 -6.89 -3.47
N LYS A 34 -7.78 -6.87 -2.71
CA LYS A 34 -7.56 -7.66 -1.50
C LYS A 34 -7.23 -6.79 -0.29
N VAL A 35 -7.73 -5.56 -0.27
CA VAL A 35 -7.43 -4.58 0.78
C VAL A 35 -8.64 -3.73 1.12
N ARG A 36 -8.80 -3.40 2.39
CA ARG A 36 -9.79 -2.43 2.87
C ARG A 36 -9.15 -1.44 3.85
N LYS A 37 -9.71 -0.23 3.92
CA LYS A 37 -9.33 0.77 4.92
C LYS A 37 -10.14 0.58 6.20
N ASN A 38 -9.51 0.08 7.24
CA ASN A 38 -10.08 0.07 8.59
C ASN A 38 -9.97 1.48 9.19
N ARG A 39 -11.08 2.22 9.13
CA ARG A 39 -11.12 3.62 9.61
C ARG A 39 -11.01 3.72 11.13
N LEU A 40 -11.53 2.72 11.86
CA LEU A 40 -11.46 2.68 13.33
C LEU A 40 -10.02 2.48 13.79
N ALA A 41 -9.28 1.56 13.15
CA ALA A 41 -7.87 1.30 13.44
C ALA A 41 -6.90 2.22 12.69
N GLY A 42 -7.40 3.11 11.83
CA GLY A 42 -6.57 4.03 11.04
C GLY A 42 -5.60 3.38 10.04
N ARG A 43 -5.85 2.13 9.60
CA ARG A 43 -4.90 1.37 8.76
C ARG A 43 -5.55 0.62 7.60
N PHE A 44 -4.75 0.26 6.60
CA PHE A 44 -5.14 -0.73 5.61
C PHE A 44 -4.94 -2.15 6.16
N GLU A 45 -5.82 -3.06 5.78
CA GLU A 45 -5.76 -4.48 6.16
C GLU A 45 -6.24 -5.37 5.01
N ALA A 46 -5.74 -6.61 4.99
CA ALA A 46 -6.18 -7.61 4.03
C ALA A 46 -7.67 -7.92 4.23
N ILE A 47 -8.36 -8.18 3.11
CA ILE A 47 -9.74 -8.71 3.09
C ILE A 47 -9.69 -10.22 3.28
#